data_AF-A0A0B0MZB7-F1
#
_entry.id   AF-A0A0B0MZB7-F1
#
_cell.length_a   1.000
_cell.length_b   1.000
_cell.length_c   1.000
_cell.angle_alpha   90.00
_cell.angle_beta   90.00
_cell.angle_gamma   90.00
#
_symmetry.space_group_name_H-M   'P 1'
#
loop_
_entity.id
_entity.type
_entity.pdbx_description
1 polymer ?
#
loop_
_entity_poly.entity_id
_entity_poly.type
_entity_poly.pdbx_seq_one_letter_code
_entity_poly.pdbx_strand_id
1 'polypeptide(L)'
;MLDLDSSNQTIIVGTCGYVAPELAYSMVVTKKCDVYSFGMVTLETLMGKHPKEVLPWLSSPTYLVNIKLIDVLDNRLPLPTSQRVAQKLVHIATLAFACLNLQPKSRPTMKEVCEEFLCDKKSLGIPLRMISLLQLVNREIHIEGKTENCDVQSPCAC
;
A
#
# COMPACT_ATOMS: atom_id res chain seq x y z
N MET A 1 44.85 -3.11 11.61
CA MET A 1 43.85 -3.84 12.41
C MET A 1 43.12 -2.79 13.21
N LEU A 2 41.98 -2.33 12.72
CA LEU A 2 41.15 -1.36 13.44
C LEU A 2 39.91 -2.12 13.89
N ASP A 3 39.73 -2.19 15.20
CA ASP A 3 38.64 -2.90 15.86
C ASP A 3 37.29 -2.31 15.45
N LEU A 4 36.46 -3.16 14.86
CA LEU A 4 35.11 -2.85 14.37
C LEU A 4 34.02 -3.29 15.36
N ASP A 5 34.39 -3.50 16.64
CA ASP A 5 33.54 -4.16 17.63
C ASP A 5 32.58 -3.21 18.38
N SER A 6 32.08 -2.17 17.71
CA SER A 6 31.14 -1.21 18.29
C SER A 6 30.24 -0.55 17.25
N SER A 7 29.54 -1.35 16.45
CA SER A 7 28.44 -0.83 15.64
C SER A 7 27.23 -1.72 15.88
N ASN A 8 26.17 -1.14 16.45
CA ASN A 8 24.84 -1.73 16.51
C ASN A 8 24.29 -1.90 15.08
N GLN A 9 24.89 -2.77 14.28
CA GLN A 9 24.42 -3.09 12.94
C GLN A 9 23.34 -4.15 13.08
N THR A 10 22.10 -3.70 12.95
CA THR A 10 20.97 -4.59 12.69
C THR A 10 21.25 -5.33 11.39
N ILE A 11 21.53 -6.63 11.48
CA ILE A 11 21.61 -7.52 10.32
C ILE A 11 20.29 -7.34 9.55
N ILE A 12 20.38 -6.96 8.27
CA ILE A 12 19.21 -6.87 7.41
C ILE A 12 18.67 -8.29 7.22
N VAL A 13 17.62 -8.63 7.96
CA VAL A 13 16.84 -9.86 7.78
C VAL A 13 15.56 -9.48 7.07
N GLY A 14 15.48 -9.69 5.75
CA GLY A 14 14.30 -9.35 4.98
C GLY A 14 14.31 -10.00 3.60
N THR A 15 13.11 -10.34 3.10
CA THR A 15 12.94 -10.91 1.75
C THR A 15 13.08 -9.80 0.72
N CYS A 16 14.04 -9.95 -0.20
CA CYS A 16 14.26 -9.00 -1.30
C CYS A 16 12.97 -8.78 -2.09
N GLY A 17 12.55 -7.52 -2.22
CA GLY A 17 11.28 -7.11 -2.83
C GLY A 17 10.22 -6.63 -1.83
N TYR A 18 10.38 -6.88 -0.53
CA TYR A 18 9.47 -6.41 0.51
C TYR A 18 10.13 -5.42 1.48
N VAL A 19 11.45 -5.29 1.41
CA VAL A 19 12.25 -4.44 2.29
C VAL A 19 12.07 -2.97 1.91
N ALA A 20 11.77 -2.13 2.90
CA ALA A 20 11.68 -0.69 2.72
C ALA A 20 13.03 -0.11 2.24
N PRO A 21 13.03 0.87 1.32
CA PRO A 21 14.26 1.38 0.72
C PRO A 21 15.22 1.98 1.76
N GLU A 22 14.69 2.61 2.81
CA GLU A 22 15.51 3.16 3.89
C GLU A 22 16.16 2.07 4.74
N LEU A 23 15.50 0.93 4.94
CA LEU A 23 16.08 -0.20 5.68
C LEU A 23 17.20 -0.86 4.88
N ALA A 24 17.02 -0.97 3.56
CA ALA A 24 18.04 -1.51 2.66
C ALA A 24 19.33 -0.65 2.64
N TYR A 25 19.19 0.67 2.70
CA TYR A 25 20.34 1.59 2.58
C TYR A 25 20.97 1.96 3.93
N SER A 26 20.15 2.23 4.96
CA SER A 26 20.63 2.79 6.23
C SER A 26 20.68 1.79 7.38
N MET A 27 20.18 0.56 7.20
CA MET A 27 19.99 -0.44 8.26
C MET A 27 19.12 0.02 9.44
N VAL A 28 18.42 1.16 9.31
CA VAL A 28 17.54 1.69 10.35
C VAL A 28 16.21 0.95 10.30
N VAL A 29 15.97 0.12 11.31
CA VAL A 29 14.69 -0.59 11.50
C VAL A 29 13.69 0.34 12.18
N THR A 30 12.51 0.52 11.57
CA THR A 30 11.42 1.30 12.15
C THR A 30 10.08 0.61 11.91
N LYS A 31 9.06 0.98 12.68
CA LYS A 31 7.66 0.57 12.41
C LYS A 31 7.19 0.93 11.00
N LYS A 32 7.79 1.94 10.35
CA LYS A 32 7.45 2.34 8.97
C LYS A 32 8.00 1.38 7.93
N CYS A 33 9.04 0.61 8.26
CA CYS A 33 9.55 -0.45 7.41
C CYS A 33 8.51 -1.57 7.29
N ASP A 34 7.91 -1.97 8.41
CA ASP A 34 6.82 -2.96 8.43
C ASP A 34 5.60 -2.50 7.63
N VAL A 35 5.23 -1.21 7.73
CA VAL A 35 4.16 -0.61 6.93
C VAL A 35 4.45 -0.74 5.43
N TYR A 36 5.69 -0.49 5.00
CA TYR A 36 6.06 -0.64 3.59
C TYR A 36 5.94 -2.10 3.13
N SER A 37 6.47 -3.03 3.92
CA SER A 37 6.37 -4.47 3.63
C SER A 37 4.92 -4.93 3.53
N PHE A 38 4.04 -4.43 4.42
CA PHE A 38 2.60 -4.66 4.34
C PHE A 38 2.00 -4.13 3.03
N GLY A 39 2.42 -2.95 2.56
CA GLY A 39 2.00 -2.41 1.26
C GLY A 39 2.36 -3.33 0.10
N MET A 40 3.56 -3.92 0.11
CA MET A 40 4.01 -4.87 -0.93
C MET A 40 3.16 -6.14 -0.92
N VAL A 41 2.91 -6.73 0.26
CA VAL A 41 2.04 -7.92 0.41
C VAL A 41 0.60 -7.61 -0.02
N THR A 42 0.09 -6.43 0.29
CA THR A 42 -1.26 -6.01 -0.09
C THR A 42 -1.39 -5.90 -1.62
N LEU A 43 -0.42 -5.29 -2.30
CA LEU A 43 -0.40 -5.26 -3.77
C LEU A 43 -0.27 -6.67 -4.36
N GLU A 44 0.66 -7.48 -3.85
CA GLU A 44 0.80 -8.89 -4.28
C GLU A 44 -0.52 -9.65 -4.19
N THR A 45 -1.26 -9.45 -3.10
CA THR A 45 -2.57 -10.07 -2.87
C THR A 45 -3.62 -9.59 -3.89
N LEU A 46 -3.69 -8.28 -4.15
CA LEU A 46 -4.62 -7.73 -5.14
C LEU A 46 -4.35 -8.26 -6.55
N MET A 47 -3.08 -8.53 -6.85
CA MET A 47 -2.60 -8.93 -8.16
C MET A 47 -2.59 -10.44 -8.38
N GLY A 48 -2.57 -11.22 -7.30
CA GLY A 48 -2.40 -12.67 -7.35
C GLY A 48 -1.03 -13.11 -7.89
N LYS A 49 -0.02 -12.21 -7.87
CA LYS A 49 1.32 -12.47 -8.44
C LYS A 49 2.44 -11.73 -7.71
N HIS A 50 3.63 -12.31 -7.80
CA HIS A 50 4.79 -11.90 -7.00
C HIS A 50 5.28 -10.48 -7.33
N PRO A 51 5.70 -9.69 -6.32
CA PRO A 51 6.00 -8.27 -6.48
C PRO A 51 7.20 -7.93 -7.38
N LYS A 52 8.00 -8.92 -7.78
CA LYS A 52 9.06 -8.72 -8.79
C LYS A 52 8.51 -8.20 -10.11
N GLU A 53 7.25 -8.50 -10.41
CA GLU A 53 6.55 -7.98 -11.59
C GLU A 53 6.02 -6.54 -11.41
N VAL A 54 5.90 -6.03 -10.17
CA VAL A 54 5.43 -4.64 -9.89
C VAL A 54 6.54 -3.63 -9.72
N LEU A 55 7.75 -4.07 -9.36
CA LEU A 55 8.89 -3.17 -9.13
C LEU A 55 9.14 -2.16 -10.26
N PRO A 56 8.98 -2.52 -11.56
CA PRO A 56 9.13 -1.54 -12.64
C PRO A 56 8.14 -0.37 -12.54
N TRP A 57 6.92 -0.62 -12.06
CA TRP A 57 5.85 0.38 -11.96
C TRP A 57 6.11 1.37 -10.83
N LEU A 58 6.62 0.88 -9.70
CA LEU A 58 6.95 1.71 -8.53
C LEU A 58 8.19 2.58 -8.76
N SER A 59 9.04 2.19 -9.72
CA SER A 59 10.30 2.89 -10.01
C SER A 59 10.12 4.19 -10.79
N SER A 60 9.01 4.37 -11.52
CA SER A 60 8.72 5.64 -12.20
C SER A 60 7.22 5.92 -12.31
N PRO A 61 6.75 7.09 -11.85
CA PRO A 61 5.34 7.50 -11.93
C PRO A 61 4.77 7.50 -13.36
N THR A 62 5.62 7.67 -14.37
CA THR A 62 5.20 7.70 -15.78
C THR A 62 4.62 6.37 -16.24
N TYR A 63 5.05 5.23 -15.66
CA TYR A 63 4.46 3.92 -15.95
C TYR A 63 3.06 3.77 -15.37
N LEU A 64 2.72 4.49 -14.29
CA LEU A 64 1.45 4.38 -13.59
C LEU A 64 0.29 5.10 -14.31
N VAL A 65 0.59 6.03 -15.23
CA VAL A 65 -0.40 6.81 -16.00
C VAL A 65 -1.26 5.90 -16.88
N ASN A 66 -0.64 4.92 -17.53
CA ASN A 66 -1.28 4.08 -18.54
C ASN A 66 -1.86 2.78 -17.97
N ILE A 67 -1.58 2.47 -16.71
CA ILE A 67 -2.04 1.24 -16.06
C ILE A 67 -3.30 1.56 -15.26
N LYS A 68 -4.39 0.83 -15.54
CA LYS A 68 -5.63 0.94 -14.78
C LYS A 68 -5.62 -0.05 -13.64
N LEU A 69 -6.34 0.27 -12.57
CA LEU A 69 -6.47 -0.65 -11.43
C LEU A 69 -6.97 -2.03 -11.87
N ILE A 70 -7.90 -2.08 -12.83
CA ILE A 70 -8.48 -3.34 -13.32
C ILE A 70 -7.46 -4.24 -14.03
N ASP A 71 -6.42 -3.66 -14.64
CA ASP A 71 -5.37 -4.41 -15.34
C ASP A 71 -4.36 -5.02 -14.35
N VAL A 72 -4.42 -4.57 -13.09
CA VAL A 72 -3.56 -5.01 -12.00
C VAL A 72 -4.21 -6.11 -11.19
N LEU A 73 -5.54 -6.12 -11.07
CA LEU A 73 -6.25 -7.14 -10.29
C LEU A 73 -5.98 -8.56 -10.79
N ASP A 74 -5.99 -9.54 -9.89
CA ASP A 74 -5.83 -10.96 -10.22
C ASP A 74 -6.84 -11.39 -11.29
N ASN A 75 -6.32 -11.66 -12.49
CA ASN A 75 -7.12 -12.02 -13.66
C ASN A 75 -7.74 -13.43 -13.57
N ARG A 76 -7.33 -14.22 -12.58
CA ARG A 76 -7.91 -15.54 -12.28
C ARG A 76 -9.24 -15.40 -11.54
N LEU A 77 -9.53 -14.23 -10.98
CA LEU A 77 -10.76 -13.92 -10.29
C LEU A 77 -11.75 -13.21 -11.24
N PRO A 78 -13.06 -13.44 -11.08
CA PRO A 78 -14.06 -12.70 -11.83
C PRO A 78 -14.00 -11.22 -11.45
N LEU A 79 -14.20 -10.35 -12.44
CA LEU A 79 -14.30 -8.92 -12.20
C LEU A 79 -15.42 -8.62 -11.19
N PRO A 80 -15.20 -7.66 -10.26
CA PRO A 80 -16.17 -7.34 -9.23
C PRO A 80 -17.46 -6.81 -9.86
N THR A 81 -18.55 -7.56 -9.69
CA THR A 81 -19.88 -7.18 -10.20
C THR A 81 -20.59 -6.21 -9.25
N SER A 82 -20.24 -6.25 -7.95
CA SER A 82 -20.78 -5.36 -6.93
C SER A 82 -19.97 -4.08 -6.83
N GLN A 83 -20.66 -2.93 -6.91
CA GLN A 83 -20.07 -1.61 -6.70
C GLN A 83 -19.39 -1.48 -5.33
N ARG A 84 -19.92 -2.13 -4.29
CA ARG A 84 -19.30 -2.15 -2.95
C ARG A 84 -17.96 -2.88 -2.96
N VAL A 85 -17.86 -4.00 -3.68
CA VAL A 85 -16.60 -4.76 -3.80
C VAL A 85 -15.58 -3.96 -4.60
N ALA A 86 -15.99 -3.36 -5.72
CA ALA A 86 -15.14 -2.47 -6.50
C ALA A 86 -14.59 -1.32 -5.65
N GLN A 87 -15.43 -0.70 -4.83
CA GLN A 87 -15.01 0.36 -3.91
C GLN A 87 -13.98 -0.09 -2.89
N LYS A 88 -14.19 -1.26 -2.27
CA LYS A 88 -13.19 -1.82 -1.36
C LYS A 88 -11.87 -2.07 -2.06
N LEU A 89 -11.87 -2.59 -3.29
CA LEU A 89 -10.64 -2.79 -4.06
C LEU A 89 -9.89 -1.47 -4.35
N VAL A 90 -10.60 -0.41 -4.72
CA VAL A 90 -10.00 0.92 -4.90
C VAL A 90 -9.39 1.43 -3.61
N HIS A 91 -10.11 1.29 -2.50
CA HIS A 91 -9.67 1.75 -1.19
C HIS A 91 -8.42 1.00 -0.72
N ILE A 92 -8.43 -0.33 -0.82
CA ILE A 92 -7.29 -1.20 -0.48
C ILE A 92 -6.08 -0.85 -1.34
N ALA A 93 -6.27 -0.66 -2.65
CA ALA A 93 -5.19 -0.29 -3.54
C ALA A 93 -4.61 1.10 -3.20
N THR A 94 -5.46 2.09 -2.93
CA THR A 94 -5.04 3.44 -2.48
C THR A 94 -4.21 3.35 -1.19
N LEU A 95 -4.68 2.56 -0.23
CA LEU A 95 -3.99 2.36 1.05
C LEU A 95 -2.66 1.63 0.88
N ALA A 96 -2.59 0.65 -0.02
CA ALA A 96 -1.35 -0.03 -0.37
C ALA A 96 -0.31 0.95 -0.93
N PHE A 97 -0.68 1.79 -1.90
CA PHE A 97 0.22 2.82 -2.45
C PHE A 97 0.65 3.85 -1.41
N ALA A 98 -0.24 4.23 -0.49
CA ALA A 98 0.10 5.08 0.64
C ALA A 98 1.18 4.45 1.55
N CYS A 99 1.09 3.14 1.80
CA CYS A 99 2.08 2.39 2.57
C CYS A 99 3.44 2.32 1.85
N LEU A 100 3.44 2.33 0.51
CA LEU A 100 4.62 2.24 -0.33
C LEU A 100 5.31 3.59 -0.60
N ASN A 101 4.89 4.66 0.08
CA ASN A 101 5.53 5.97 -0.10
C ASN A 101 7.03 5.90 0.21
N LEU A 102 7.86 6.47 -0.67
CA LEU A 102 9.32 6.47 -0.51
C LEU A 102 9.77 7.23 0.73
N GLN A 103 9.01 8.26 1.14
CA GLN A 103 9.26 8.99 2.38
C GLN A 103 8.58 8.29 3.56
N PRO A 104 9.32 7.71 4.53
CA PRO A 104 8.72 6.92 5.62
C PRO A 104 7.73 7.71 6.48
N LYS A 105 7.95 9.02 6.62
CA LYS A 105 7.06 9.93 7.37
C LYS A 105 5.69 10.14 6.71
N SER A 106 5.61 9.97 5.39
CA SER A 106 4.38 10.15 4.62
C SER A 106 3.54 8.87 4.53
N ARG A 107 4.09 7.72 4.95
CA ARG A 107 3.33 6.48 5.08
C ARG A 107 2.34 6.62 6.25
N PRO A 108 1.18 5.96 6.22
CA PRO A 108 0.33 5.83 7.40
C PRO A 108 1.01 5.00 8.49
N THR A 109 0.43 4.99 9.69
CA THR A 109 0.72 4.05 10.76
C THR A 109 -0.13 2.80 10.59
N MET A 110 0.28 1.66 11.15
CA MET A 110 -0.55 0.45 11.10
C MET A 110 -1.91 0.65 11.79
N LYS A 111 -2.00 1.54 12.79
CA LYS A 111 -3.28 1.93 13.38
C LYS A 111 -4.19 2.58 12.34
N GLU A 112 -3.71 3.62 11.66
CA GLU A 112 -4.48 4.29 10.59
C GLU A 112 -4.85 3.32 9.46
N VAL A 113 -3.95 2.40 9.10
CA VAL A 113 -4.24 1.33 8.12
C VAL A 113 -5.42 0.48 8.59
N CYS A 114 -5.38 -0.04 9.83
CA CYS A 114 -6.47 -0.84 10.38
C CYS A 114 -7.80 -0.06 10.41
N GLU A 115 -7.78 1.18 10.86
CA GLU A 115 -8.96 2.05 10.91
C GLU A 115 -9.55 2.25 9.50
N GLU A 116 -8.70 2.49 8.52
CA GLU A 116 -9.09 2.63 7.12
C GLU A 116 -9.68 1.34 6.52
N PHE A 117 -9.23 0.15 6.94
CA PHE A 117 -9.84 -1.13 6.53
C PHE A 117 -11.20 -1.37 7.17
N LEU A 118 -11.37 -0.94 8.42
CA LEU A 118 -12.57 -1.20 9.22
C LEU A 118 -13.67 -0.17 8.96
N CYS A 119 -13.32 1.06 8.59
CA CYS A 119 -14.30 2.07 8.19
C CYS A 119 -14.85 1.76 6.79
N ASP A 120 -16.17 1.55 6.71
CA ASP A 120 -16.86 1.50 5.42
C ASP A 120 -16.94 2.92 4.84
N LYS A 121 -16.04 3.26 3.91
CA LYS A 121 -16.12 4.52 3.16
C LYS A 121 -17.28 4.52 2.17
N LYS A 122 -17.90 5.69 2.00
CA LYS A 122 -19.03 5.92 1.08
C LYS A 122 -18.58 5.80 -0.38
N SER A 123 -19.60 5.62 -1.22
CA SER A 123 -19.49 5.15 -2.60
C SER A 123 -18.58 6.00 -3.50
N LEU A 124 -17.60 5.37 -4.17
CA LEU A 124 -17.02 5.92 -5.41
C LEU A 124 -18.12 6.01 -6.48
N GLY A 125 -18.26 7.19 -7.10
CA GLY A 125 -19.09 7.40 -8.29
C GLY A 125 -18.42 6.97 -9.60
N ILE A 126 -17.18 6.46 -9.56
CA ILE A 126 -16.34 6.21 -10.74
C ILE A 126 -16.09 4.70 -10.94
N PRO A 127 -16.33 4.12 -12.14
CA PRO A 127 -16.02 2.73 -12.43
C PRO A 127 -14.50 2.41 -12.38
N LEU A 128 -14.12 1.21 -11.92
CA LEU A 128 -12.72 0.76 -11.82
C LEU A 128 -11.91 0.95 -13.11
N ARG A 129 -12.54 0.72 -14.27
CA ARG A 129 -11.93 0.85 -15.61
C ARG A 129 -11.48 2.28 -15.96
N MET A 130 -11.88 3.27 -15.17
CA MET A 130 -11.51 4.69 -15.34
C MET A 130 -10.44 5.15 -14.35
N ILE A 131 -10.07 4.31 -13.37
CA ILE A 131 -9.14 4.67 -12.31
C ILE A 131 -7.75 4.20 -12.71
N SER A 132 -6.85 5.14 -12.97
CA SER A 132 -5.44 4.84 -13.19
C SER A 132 -4.72 4.64 -11.86
N LEU A 133 -3.62 3.88 -11.86
CA LEU A 133 -2.80 3.74 -10.65
C LEU A 133 -2.26 5.08 -10.19
N LEU A 134 -1.91 6.00 -11.11
CA LEU A 134 -1.43 7.34 -10.74
C LEU A 134 -2.45 8.09 -9.87
N GLN A 135 -3.75 8.00 -10.19
CA GLN A 135 -4.79 8.63 -9.37
C GLN A 135 -4.85 8.04 -7.96
N LEU A 136 -4.57 6.74 -7.81
CA LEU A 136 -4.47 6.09 -6.50
C LEU A 136 -3.24 6.59 -5.72
N VAL A 137 -2.09 6.70 -6.38
CA VAL A 137 -0.83 7.16 -5.77
C VAL A 137 -0.93 8.59 -5.29
N ASN A 138 -1.50 9.47 -6.11
CA ASN A 138 -1.69 10.88 -5.75
C ASN A 138 -2.87 11.10 -4.79
N ARG A 139 -3.66 10.05 -4.50
CA ARG A 139 -4.91 10.11 -3.75
C ARG A 139 -5.91 11.12 -4.31
N GLU A 140 -5.90 11.33 -5.63
CA GLU A 140 -6.74 12.31 -6.34
C GLU A 140 -8.18 11.82 -6.58
N ILE A 141 -8.57 10.72 -5.97
CA ILE A 141 -9.94 10.21 -6.11
C ILE A 141 -10.86 11.09 -5.26
N HIS A 142 -11.63 11.96 -5.91
CA HIS A 142 -12.70 12.71 -5.26
C HIS A 142 -13.76 11.73 -4.74
N ILE A 143 -13.79 11.55 -3.42
CA ILE A 143 -14.90 10.93 -2.69
C ILE A 143 -15.82 12.08 -2.27
N GLU A 144 -16.92 12.29 -2.99
CA GLU A 144 -17.98 13.18 -2.51
C GLU A 144 -18.67 12.53 -1.30
N GLY A 145 -18.52 13.13 -0.11
CA GLY A 145 -19.34 12.77 1.04
C GLY A 145 -18.66 13.00 2.40
N LYS A 146 -19.30 13.84 3.21
CA LYS A 146 -18.99 14.21 4.60
C LYS A 146 -18.55 13.00 5.45
N THR A 147 -17.35 13.11 6.03
CA THR A 147 -16.78 12.18 7.01
C THR A 147 -17.73 12.01 8.19
N GLU A 148 -18.19 10.79 8.45
CA GLU A 148 -18.76 10.43 9.76
C GLU A 148 -17.64 9.77 10.56
N ASN A 149 -17.44 10.27 11.78
CA ASN A 149 -16.38 9.87 12.68
C ASN A 149 -16.57 8.38 13.05
N CYS A 150 -15.64 7.50 12.65
CA CYS A 150 -15.63 6.14 13.16
C CYS A 150 -15.07 6.16 14.59
N ASP A 151 -15.90 5.90 15.60
CA ASP A 151 -15.41 5.63 16.96
C ASP A 151 -14.77 4.24 16.97
N VAL A 152 -13.44 4.21 16.88
CA VAL A 152 -12.64 2.98 16.93
C VAL A 152 -12.51 2.56 18.40
N GLN A 153 -13.57 1.94 18.94
CA GLN A 153 -13.52 1.27 20.23
C GLN A 153 -13.41 -0.26 20.02
N SER A 154 -12.26 -0.72 19.52
CA SER A 154 -11.82 -2.09 19.75
C SER A 154 -10.30 -2.12 19.77
N PRO A 155 -9.67 -2.55 20.88
CA PRO A 155 -8.23 -2.65 20.95
C PRO A 155 -7.76 -3.75 20.01
N CYS A 156 -6.92 -3.39 19.03
CA CYS A 156 -6.02 -4.35 18.41
C CYS A 156 -5.09 -4.87 19.52
N ALA A 157 -5.38 -6.05 20.05
CA ALA A 157 -4.46 -6.76 20.93
C ALA A 157 -3.29 -7.28 20.08
N CYS A 158 -2.08 -6.84 20.40
CA CYS A 158 -0.84 -7.50 19.99
C CYS A 158 -0.56 -8.69 20.93
#